data_AF-A0A369KSF8-F1
#
_entry.id   AF-A0A369KSF8-F1
#
_cell.length_a   1.000
_cell.length_b   1.000
_cell.length_c   1.000
_cell.angle_alpha   90.00
_cell.angle_beta   90.00
_cell.angle_gamma   90.00
#
_symmetry.space_group_name_H-M   'P 1'
#
loop_
_entity.id
_entity.type
_entity.pdbx_description
1 polymer ?
#
loop_
_entity_poly.entity_id
_entity_poly.type
_entity_poly.pdbx_seq_one_letter_code
_entity_poly.pdbx_strand_id
1 'polypeptide(L)'
;MNLRKIILAFIQDGKKCLPSWDGSFYNSLTEQKYIKTFKLLKENSIEYQISLGGADGHDLSIQCANSAELFQAYEKIYNLYSPLGFDFDLESRILSKPNSINKIIQAIKIFHTKYPNVLITLTIPTMPYGIENRTKKLIKDLAANKITFTVNLLAMSYHKKYNQNMAKYAIQAANNLKFFLNSVYPKKDRKEIWKIIHITPMIGINDIKNEVFTIANVSELKSFADKVNIGGLHMWSLDRDKPCNNKSSIHFCSGINTQKYFDFTKTFLK
;
A
#
# COMPACT_ATOMS: atom_id res chain seq x y z
N MET A 1 7.25 21.44 -5.12
CA MET A 1 7.27 19.97 -5.06
C MET A 1 6.29 19.47 -6.12
N ASN A 2 6.71 18.59 -7.04
CA ASN A 2 5.88 18.13 -8.19
C ASN A 2 5.28 16.75 -7.89
N LEU A 3 4.69 16.58 -6.70
CA LEU A 3 3.98 15.35 -6.36
C LEU A 3 2.68 15.32 -7.17
N ARG A 4 2.43 14.24 -7.92
CA ARG A 4 1.22 14.10 -8.77
C ARG A 4 0.32 12.93 -8.41
N LYS A 5 0.82 12.01 -7.59
CA LYS A 5 0.12 10.80 -7.17
C LYS A 5 0.23 10.63 -5.66
N ILE A 6 -0.87 10.30 -5.01
CA ILE A 6 -0.92 9.99 -3.58
C ILE A 6 -1.83 8.77 -3.33
N ILE A 7 -1.53 7.99 -2.30
CA ILE A 7 -2.43 6.96 -1.78
C ILE A 7 -2.97 7.49 -0.45
N LEU A 8 -4.29 7.65 -0.35
CA LEU A 8 -4.94 8.15 0.86
C LEU A 8 -5.29 6.97 1.76
N ALA A 9 -4.73 6.97 2.96
CA ALA A 9 -4.81 5.89 3.93
C ALA A 9 -5.49 6.39 5.22
N PHE A 10 -6.37 5.65 5.89
CA PHE A 10 -7.01 4.38 5.48
C PHE A 10 -8.53 4.47 5.63
N ILE A 11 -9.26 3.75 4.78
CA ILE A 11 -10.66 3.40 5.03
C ILE A 11 -10.72 2.00 5.64
N GLN A 12 -11.48 1.86 6.73
CA GLN A 12 -11.67 0.62 7.50
C GLN A 12 -13.15 0.47 7.89
N ASP A 13 -13.50 -0.59 8.62
CA ASP A 13 -14.84 -0.75 9.21
C ASP A 13 -15.05 0.22 10.37
N GLY A 14 -15.94 1.19 10.17
CA GLY A 14 -16.44 2.11 11.17
C GLY A 14 -17.55 1.55 12.07
N LYS A 15 -17.87 0.25 11.94
CA LYS A 15 -18.92 -0.56 12.61
C LYS A 15 -19.98 -1.07 11.63
N LYS A 16 -20.16 -2.39 11.60
CA LYS A 16 -21.19 -3.10 10.81
C LYS A 16 -21.05 -2.90 9.30
N CYS A 17 -19.88 -3.24 8.74
CA CYS A 17 -19.58 -3.09 7.31
C CYS A 17 -19.73 -1.64 6.82
N LEU A 18 -19.44 -0.67 7.69
CA LEU A 18 -19.54 0.74 7.36
C LEU A 18 -18.16 1.26 6.94
N PRO A 19 -17.90 1.57 5.65
CA PRO A 19 -16.64 2.18 5.27
C PRO A 19 -16.51 3.56 5.90
N SER A 20 -15.47 3.75 6.71
CA SER A 20 -15.14 5.01 7.38
C SER A 20 -13.63 5.23 7.42
N TRP A 21 -13.20 6.48 7.38
CA TRP A 21 -11.79 6.84 7.56
C TRP A 21 -11.34 6.53 8.99
N ASP A 22 -10.14 5.97 9.13
CA ASP A 22 -9.55 5.53 10.41
C ASP A 22 -10.42 4.52 11.20
N GLY A 23 -11.36 3.84 10.53
CA GLY A 23 -12.24 2.85 11.18
C GLY A 23 -13.15 3.43 12.26
N SER A 24 -13.36 4.75 12.26
CA SER A 24 -14.20 5.42 13.25
C SER A 24 -15.59 5.68 12.70
N PHE A 25 -16.63 5.32 13.45
CA PHE A 25 -18.01 5.64 13.14
C PHE A 25 -18.24 7.14 12.87
N TYR A 26 -17.50 7.99 13.58
CA TYR A 26 -17.60 9.46 13.47
C TYR A 26 -16.80 10.05 12.30
N ASN A 27 -15.98 9.25 11.64
CA ASN A 27 -15.21 9.65 10.47
C ASN A 27 -15.88 9.12 9.19
N SER A 28 -17.15 9.46 9.01
CA SER A 28 -17.92 9.06 7.82
C SER A 28 -17.24 9.53 6.53
N LEU A 29 -17.50 8.83 5.41
CA LEU A 29 -16.96 9.24 4.11
C LEU A 29 -17.43 10.64 3.68
N THR A 30 -18.55 11.12 4.22
CA THR A 30 -19.16 12.41 3.85
C THR A 30 -18.78 13.55 4.78
N GLU A 31 -17.92 13.33 5.78
CA GLU A 31 -17.41 14.42 6.62
C GLU A 31 -16.79 15.51 5.76
N GLN A 32 -17.12 16.78 6.08
CA GLN A 32 -16.72 17.94 5.27
C GLN A 32 -15.21 18.02 5.05
N LYS A 33 -14.40 17.61 6.05
CA LYS A 33 -12.94 17.59 5.94
C LYS A 33 -12.46 16.70 4.78
N TYR A 34 -13.06 15.52 4.59
CA TYR A 34 -12.67 14.61 3.52
C TYR A 34 -13.16 15.10 2.17
N ILE A 35 -14.42 15.56 2.07
CA ILE A 35 -14.95 16.15 0.84
C ILE A 35 -14.07 17.32 0.37
N LYS A 36 -13.65 18.18 1.31
CA LYS A 36 -12.72 19.29 1.02
C LYS A 36 -11.36 18.78 0.54
N THR A 37 -10.79 17.76 1.17
CA THR A 37 -9.52 17.15 0.73
C THR A 37 -9.60 16.63 -0.69
N PHE A 38 -10.62 15.83 -1.03
CA PHE A 38 -10.77 15.28 -2.39
C PHE A 38 -11.02 16.38 -3.44
N LYS A 39 -11.77 17.43 -3.08
CA LYS A 39 -11.94 18.61 -3.93
C LYS A 39 -10.60 19.29 -4.22
N LEU A 40 -9.77 19.52 -3.19
CA LEU A 40 -8.45 20.13 -3.34
C LEU A 40 -7.51 19.27 -4.21
N LEU A 41 -7.53 17.94 -4.04
CA LEU A 41 -6.74 17.04 -4.88
C LEU A 41 -7.14 17.17 -6.35
N LYS A 42 -8.45 17.18 -6.64
CA LYS A 42 -8.97 17.35 -8.00
C LYS A 42 -8.62 18.72 -8.60
N GLU A 43 -8.81 19.80 -7.84
CA GLU A 43 -8.48 21.17 -8.27
C GLU A 43 -6.98 21.34 -8.59
N ASN A 44 -6.12 20.61 -7.89
CA ASN A 44 -4.67 20.62 -8.12
C ASN A 44 -4.19 19.52 -9.08
N SER A 45 -5.11 18.80 -9.74
CA SER A 45 -4.79 17.70 -10.67
C SER A 45 -3.88 16.63 -10.05
N ILE A 46 -4.08 16.34 -8.76
CA ILE A 46 -3.41 15.26 -8.05
C ILE A 46 -4.24 14.00 -8.21
N GLU A 47 -3.65 13.00 -8.85
CA GLU A 47 -4.22 11.67 -8.98
C GLU A 47 -4.12 10.91 -7.65
N TYR A 48 -5.11 10.09 -7.33
CA TYR A 48 -5.11 9.34 -6.07
C TYR A 48 -5.69 7.94 -6.17
N GLN A 49 -5.13 7.05 -5.35
CA GLN A 49 -5.78 5.80 -4.94
C GLN A 49 -6.26 5.94 -3.49
N ILE A 50 -7.17 5.07 -3.08
CA ILE A 50 -7.63 4.98 -1.69
C ILE A 50 -7.20 3.63 -1.13
N SER A 51 -6.52 3.67 0.02
CA SER A 51 -6.09 2.47 0.72
C SER A 51 -7.14 1.99 1.72
N LEU A 52 -7.40 0.69 1.68
CA LEU A 52 -8.36 -0.04 2.51
C LEU A 52 -7.57 -0.95 3.45
N GLY A 53 -7.82 -0.86 4.76
CA GLY A 53 -7.15 -1.71 5.76
C GLY A 53 -6.04 -0.97 6.52
N GLY A 54 -4.83 -1.52 6.47
CA GLY A 54 -3.67 -1.10 7.28
C GLY A 54 -3.51 -1.90 8.58
N ALA A 55 -2.42 -1.63 9.30
CA ALA A 55 -1.96 -2.39 10.47
C ALA A 55 -3.02 -2.60 11.59
N ASP A 56 -3.93 -1.65 11.81
CA ASP A 56 -4.88 -1.68 12.94
C ASP A 56 -6.02 -2.71 12.80
N GLY A 57 -6.13 -3.39 11.65
CA GLY A 57 -6.83 -4.68 11.55
C GLY A 57 -8.37 -4.64 11.50
N HIS A 58 -9.00 -3.47 11.33
CA HIS A 58 -10.45 -3.33 11.15
C HIS A 58 -10.88 -3.43 9.68
N ASP A 59 -10.46 -4.48 8.99
CA ASP A 59 -10.84 -4.67 7.58
C ASP A 59 -12.35 -4.92 7.41
N LEU A 60 -12.96 -4.25 6.42
CA LEU A 60 -14.40 -4.35 6.11
C LEU A 60 -14.86 -5.79 5.90
N SER A 61 -14.04 -6.63 5.26
CA SER A 61 -14.38 -8.02 4.97
C SER A 61 -14.51 -8.90 6.22
N ILE A 62 -14.13 -8.40 7.40
CA ILE A 62 -14.41 -9.11 8.65
C ILE A 62 -15.90 -8.98 9.00
N GLN A 63 -16.48 -7.79 8.82
CA GLN A 63 -17.82 -7.45 9.33
C GLN A 63 -18.92 -7.56 8.27
N CYS A 64 -18.61 -7.35 7.00
CA CYS A 64 -19.57 -7.57 5.91
C CYS A 64 -20.01 -9.04 5.87
N ALA A 65 -21.30 -9.28 5.78
CA ALA A 65 -21.91 -10.61 5.80
C ALA A 65 -21.45 -11.47 4.63
N ASN A 66 -21.30 -10.88 3.44
CA ASN A 66 -20.90 -11.59 2.22
C ASN A 66 -20.14 -10.67 1.25
N SER A 67 -19.70 -11.22 0.12
CA SER A 67 -18.93 -10.49 -0.90
C SER A 67 -19.75 -9.43 -1.65
N ALA A 68 -21.07 -9.58 -1.73
CA ALA A 68 -21.94 -8.59 -2.39
C ALA A 68 -22.06 -7.32 -1.52
N GLU A 69 -22.23 -7.48 -0.20
CA GLU A 69 -22.23 -6.35 0.73
C GLU A 69 -20.85 -5.66 0.76
N LEU A 70 -19.75 -6.44 0.77
CA LEU A 70 -18.40 -5.89 0.68
C LEU A 70 -18.17 -5.11 -0.62
N PHE A 71 -18.66 -5.64 -1.75
CA PHE A 71 -18.64 -4.92 -3.03
C PHE A 71 -19.42 -3.60 -2.96
N GLN A 72 -20.61 -3.58 -2.34
CA GLN A 72 -21.39 -2.35 -2.17
C GLN A 72 -20.64 -1.32 -1.32
N ALA A 73 -19.89 -1.74 -0.30
CA ALA A 73 -19.03 -0.84 0.47
C ALA A 73 -17.92 -0.22 -0.40
N TYR A 74 -17.23 -1.02 -1.21
CA TYR A 74 -16.21 -0.52 -2.15
C TYR A 74 -16.81 0.41 -3.21
N GLU A 75 -17.96 0.05 -3.77
CA GLU A 75 -18.69 0.86 -4.75
C GLU A 75 -19.14 2.20 -4.17
N LYS A 76 -19.58 2.24 -2.90
CA LYS A 76 -19.92 3.49 -2.22
C LYS A 76 -18.72 4.44 -2.16
N ILE A 77 -17.53 3.93 -1.86
CA ILE A 77 -16.29 4.74 -1.84
C ILE A 77 -15.96 5.23 -3.24
N TYR A 78 -16.03 4.35 -4.24
CA TYR A 78 -15.73 4.69 -5.63
C TYR A 78 -16.68 5.76 -6.18
N ASN A 79 -17.98 5.62 -5.96
CA ASN A 79 -18.98 6.57 -6.44
C ASN A 79 -18.83 7.95 -5.78
N LEU A 80 -18.37 8.00 -4.53
CA LEU A 80 -18.20 9.27 -3.81
C LEU A 80 -16.91 10.00 -4.20
N TYR A 81 -15.80 9.27 -4.31
CA TYR A 81 -14.47 9.87 -4.47
C TYR A 81 -13.85 9.67 -5.85
N SER A 82 -14.34 8.73 -6.65
CA SER A 82 -13.83 8.39 -7.99
C SER A 82 -12.29 8.30 -8.06
N PRO A 83 -11.64 7.49 -7.19
CA PRO A 83 -10.19 7.31 -7.24
C PRO A 83 -9.76 6.59 -8.52
N LEU A 84 -8.48 6.70 -8.87
CA LEU A 84 -7.88 5.87 -9.93
C LEU A 84 -7.94 4.37 -9.61
N GLY A 85 -7.96 4.03 -8.33
CA GLY A 85 -7.75 2.68 -7.86
C GLY A 85 -7.99 2.50 -6.37
N PHE A 86 -8.07 1.24 -6.00
CA PHE A 86 -8.02 0.79 -4.61
C PHE A 86 -6.69 0.11 -4.33
N ASP A 87 -6.12 0.50 -3.19
CA ASP A 87 -5.03 -0.20 -2.55
C ASP A 87 -5.60 -1.04 -1.40
N PHE A 88 -5.43 -2.35 -1.45
CA PHE A 88 -5.86 -3.26 -0.40
C PHE A 88 -4.64 -3.53 0.48
N ASP A 89 -4.53 -2.79 1.57
CA ASP A 89 -3.45 -2.94 2.53
C ASP A 89 -3.79 -4.02 3.56
N LEU A 90 -3.40 -5.24 3.19
CA LEU A 90 -3.80 -6.48 3.86
C LEU A 90 -2.72 -6.90 4.85
N GLU A 91 -2.71 -6.22 6.00
CA GLU A 91 -1.77 -6.47 7.09
C GLU A 91 -2.37 -7.28 8.24
N SER A 92 -1.55 -7.52 9.27
CA SER A 92 -2.00 -8.09 10.53
C SER A 92 -2.68 -9.46 10.34
N ARG A 93 -3.78 -9.71 11.06
CA ARG A 93 -4.44 -11.02 11.08
C ARG A 93 -5.35 -11.25 9.87
N ILE A 94 -5.56 -10.30 8.95
CA ILE A 94 -6.52 -10.48 7.85
C ILE A 94 -6.11 -11.61 6.91
N LEU A 95 -4.82 -11.72 6.60
CA LEU A 95 -4.26 -12.79 5.77
C LEU A 95 -4.44 -14.18 6.38
N SER A 96 -4.68 -14.26 7.71
CA SER A 96 -5.02 -15.51 8.41
C SER A 96 -6.52 -15.85 8.43
N LYS A 97 -7.39 -15.01 7.84
CA LYS A 97 -8.85 -15.19 7.81
C LYS A 97 -9.32 -15.62 6.42
N PRO A 98 -9.35 -16.92 6.09
CA PRO A 98 -9.66 -17.40 4.74
C PRO A 98 -11.05 -16.98 4.24
N ASN A 99 -12.05 -16.92 5.13
CA ASN A 99 -13.41 -16.46 4.77
C ASN A 99 -13.41 -14.98 4.35
N SER A 100 -12.68 -14.13 5.06
CA SER A 100 -12.51 -12.72 4.73
C SER A 100 -11.75 -12.54 3.42
N ILE A 101 -10.64 -13.27 3.23
CA ILE A 101 -9.87 -13.26 1.98
C ILE A 101 -10.72 -13.70 0.78
N ASN A 102 -11.54 -14.76 0.94
CA ASN A 102 -12.45 -15.18 -0.12
C ASN A 102 -13.50 -14.10 -0.42
N LYS A 103 -14.06 -13.44 0.61
CA LYS A 103 -14.98 -12.30 0.41
C LYS A 103 -14.31 -11.17 -0.36
N ILE A 104 -13.07 -10.79 -0.02
CA ILE A 104 -12.29 -9.77 -0.73
C ILE A 104 -12.10 -10.16 -2.20
N ILE A 105 -11.64 -11.37 -2.48
CA ILE A 105 -11.40 -11.83 -3.87
C ILE A 105 -12.70 -11.77 -4.70
N GLN A 106 -13.82 -12.24 -4.16
CA GLN A 106 -15.09 -12.21 -4.88
C GLN A 106 -15.62 -10.77 -5.05
N ALA A 107 -15.47 -9.91 -4.04
CA ALA A 107 -15.86 -8.51 -4.14
C ALA A 107 -15.02 -7.76 -5.20
N ILE A 108 -13.69 -7.96 -5.20
CA ILE A 108 -12.79 -7.40 -6.22
C ILE A 108 -13.16 -7.94 -7.61
N LYS A 109 -13.51 -9.22 -7.74
CA LYS A 109 -13.94 -9.79 -9.03
C LYS A 109 -15.18 -9.10 -9.59
N ILE A 110 -16.21 -8.91 -8.75
CA ILE A 110 -17.43 -8.19 -9.13
C ILE A 110 -17.08 -6.75 -9.50
N PHE A 111 -16.27 -6.09 -8.65
CA PHE A 111 -15.85 -4.70 -8.85
C PHE A 111 -15.07 -4.53 -10.16
N HIS A 112 -14.07 -5.36 -10.42
CA HIS A 112 -13.22 -5.30 -11.61
C HIS A 112 -14.01 -5.57 -12.90
N THR A 113 -15.06 -6.42 -12.83
CA THR A 113 -15.96 -6.64 -13.96
C THR A 113 -16.77 -5.38 -14.29
N LYS A 114 -17.24 -4.65 -13.26
CA LYS A 114 -18.04 -3.43 -13.43
C LYS A 114 -17.19 -2.20 -13.77
N TYR A 115 -15.98 -2.13 -13.22
CA TYR A 115 -15.05 -1.01 -13.34
C TYR A 115 -13.67 -1.49 -13.80
N PRO A 116 -13.52 -1.94 -15.06
CA PRO A 116 -12.31 -2.60 -15.54
C PRO A 116 -11.06 -1.70 -15.57
N ASN A 117 -11.25 -0.38 -15.58
CA ASN A 117 -10.17 0.60 -15.62
C ASN A 117 -9.66 1.03 -14.23
N VAL A 118 -10.32 0.59 -13.16
CA VAL A 118 -9.91 0.93 -11.79
C VAL A 118 -8.75 0.05 -11.39
N LEU A 119 -7.66 0.67 -10.94
CA LEU A 119 -6.46 -0.03 -10.52
C LEU A 119 -6.70 -0.80 -9.23
N ILE A 120 -6.14 -2.01 -9.14
CA ILE A 120 -6.12 -2.81 -7.93
C ILE A 120 -4.67 -2.98 -7.50
N THR A 121 -4.34 -2.53 -6.29
CA THR A 121 -3.02 -2.73 -5.66
C THR A 121 -3.20 -3.59 -4.42
N LEU A 122 -2.33 -4.56 -4.20
CA LEU A 122 -2.24 -5.31 -2.94
C LEU A 122 -1.03 -4.82 -2.17
N THR A 123 -1.24 -4.05 -1.11
CA THR A 123 -0.17 -3.73 -0.17
C THR A 123 -0.07 -4.82 0.88
N ILE A 124 1.12 -5.42 1.01
CA ILE A 124 1.32 -6.66 1.76
C ILE A 124 2.62 -6.62 2.58
N PRO A 125 2.63 -7.19 3.80
CA PRO A 125 3.84 -7.43 4.56
C PRO A 125 4.82 -8.32 3.79
N THR A 126 6.11 -8.05 3.92
CA THR A 126 7.15 -8.86 3.30
C THR A 126 8.39 -8.95 4.16
N MET A 127 9.19 -9.98 3.91
CA MET A 127 10.52 -10.14 4.48
C MET A 127 11.56 -10.07 3.38
N PRO A 128 12.85 -9.84 3.68
CA PRO A 128 13.89 -9.83 2.65
C PRO A 128 13.98 -11.16 1.90
N TYR A 129 13.61 -12.26 2.56
CA TYR A 129 13.51 -13.61 1.99
C TYR A 129 12.17 -13.89 1.27
N GLY A 130 11.26 -12.93 1.19
CA GLY A 130 10.01 -12.98 0.44
C GLY A 130 8.73 -12.98 1.29
N ILE A 131 7.60 -13.13 0.59
CA ILE A 131 6.25 -13.10 1.14
C ILE A 131 5.82 -14.46 1.71
N GLU A 132 4.89 -14.44 2.65
CA GLU A 132 4.34 -15.65 3.27
C GLU A 132 3.46 -16.49 2.34
N ASN A 133 3.26 -17.76 2.70
CA ASN A 133 2.46 -18.70 1.90
C ASN A 133 0.99 -18.28 1.75
N ARG A 134 0.40 -17.63 2.75
CA ARG A 134 -0.98 -17.14 2.68
C ARG A 134 -1.11 -16.02 1.65
N THR A 135 -0.14 -15.11 1.61
CA THR A 135 -0.06 -14.06 0.60
C THR A 135 0.19 -14.62 -0.80
N LYS A 136 1.07 -15.63 -0.93
CA LYS A 136 1.25 -16.36 -2.19
C LYS A 136 -0.06 -17.00 -2.67
N LYS A 137 -0.86 -17.57 -1.76
CA LYS A 137 -2.16 -18.13 -2.11
C LYS A 137 -3.12 -17.05 -2.61
N LEU A 138 -3.24 -15.92 -1.91
CA LEU A 138 -4.06 -14.77 -2.34
C LEU A 138 -3.70 -14.32 -3.77
N ILE A 139 -2.41 -14.12 -4.05
CA ILE A 139 -1.94 -13.69 -5.39
C ILE A 139 -2.33 -14.72 -6.46
N LYS A 140 -2.17 -16.03 -6.17
CA LYS A 140 -2.58 -17.10 -7.08
C LYS A 140 -4.09 -17.11 -7.32
N ASP A 141 -4.88 -16.94 -6.27
CA ASP A 141 -6.35 -16.95 -6.37
C ASP A 141 -6.86 -15.75 -7.19
N LEU A 142 -6.27 -14.55 -7.01
CA LEU A 142 -6.60 -13.37 -7.82
C LEU A 142 -6.22 -13.57 -9.30
N ALA A 143 -5.01 -14.11 -9.55
CA ALA A 143 -4.56 -14.43 -10.91
C ALA A 143 -5.45 -15.47 -11.59
N ALA A 144 -5.85 -16.53 -10.87
CA ALA A 144 -6.77 -17.55 -11.37
C ALA A 144 -8.17 -17.00 -11.69
N ASN A 145 -8.59 -15.94 -10.99
CA ASN A 145 -9.82 -15.21 -11.28
C ASN A 145 -9.66 -14.14 -12.38
N LYS A 146 -8.51 -14.09 -13.07
CA LYS A 146 -8.20 -13.13 -14.15
C LYS A 146 -8.32 -11.66 -13.71
N ILE A 147 -8.09 -11.38 -12.43
CA ILE A 147 -8.06 -10.01 -11.92
C ILE A 147 -6.70 -9.40 -12.24
N THR A 148 -6.69 -8.20 -12.81
CA THR A 148 -5.45 -7.44 -13.02
C THR A 148 -5.14 -6.65 -11.76
N PHE A 149 -3.93 -6.81 -11.22
CA PHE A 149 -3.48 -6.12 -10.00
C PHE A 149 -1.97 -5.88 -10.00
N THR A 150 -1.53 -5.00 -9.11
CA THR A 150 -0.13 -4.83 -8.70
C THR A 150 0.06 -5.28 -7.26
N VAL A 151 1.31 -5.57 -6.88
CA VAL A 151 1.69 -6.03 -5.55
C VAL A 151 2.71 -5.05 -4.98
N ASN A 152 2.30 -4.31 -3.96
CA ASN A 152 3.11 -3.35 -3.23
C ASN A 152 3.67 -3.96 -1.96
N LEU A 153 4.99 -4.06 -1.90
CA LEU A 153 5.70 -4.66 -0.77
C LEU A 153 5.91 -3.62 0.34
N LEU A 154 5.39 -3.87 1.54
CA LEU A 154 5.77 -3.15 2.75
C LEU A 154 7.18 -3.59 3.19
N ALA A 155 8.18 -2.90 2.65
CA ALA A 155 9.60 -3.19 2.82
C ALA A 155 10.16 -2.52 4.09
N MET A 156 9.54 -2.83 5.23
CA MET A 156 9.76 -2.18 6.53
C MET A 156 9.49 -3.13 7.69
N SER A 157 9.95 -2.75 8.89
CA SER A 157 9.64 -3.39 10.17
C SER A 157 9.84 -4.92 10.15
N TYR A 158 10.97 -5.38 9.62
CA TYR A 158 11.24 -6.80 9.37
C TYR A 158 11.46 -7.61 10.65
N HIS A 159 12.50 -7.25 11.39
CA HIS A 159 12.94 -7.86 12.66
C HIS A 159 14.22 -7.16 13.10
N LYS A 160 14.50 -7.06 14.41
CA LYS A 160 15.73 -6.46 14.98
C LYS A 160 17.08 -6.96 14.43
N LYS A 161 17.11 -8.02 13.63
CA LYS A 161 18.33 -8.55 12.99
C LYS A 161 18.63 -7.91 11.64
N TYR A 162 17.66 -7.23 11.02
CA TYR A 162 17.78 -6.57 9.73
C TYR A 162 18.14 -5.09 9.90
N ASN A 163 19.21 -4.82 10.64
CA ASN A 163 19.64 -3.48 11.05
C ASN A 163 20.74 -2.87 10.17
N GLN A 164 20.88 -3.36 8.93
CA GLN A 164 21.87 -2.88 7.97
C GLN A 164 21.19 -2.03 6.88
N ASN A 165 21.72 -2.07 5.65
CA ASN A 165 21.20 -1.31 4.53
C ASN A 165 19.77 -1.75 4.16
N MET A 166 18.80 -0.91 4.52
CA MET A 166 17.38 -1.17 4.30
C MET A 166 16.99 -1.21 2.81
N ALA A 167 17.69 -0.48 1.92
CA ALA A 167 17.47 -0.59 0.48
C ALA A 167 17.81 -1.99 -0.04
N LYS A 168 18.93 -2.57 0.40
CA LYS A 168 19.32 -3.93 0.00
C LYS A 168 18.28 -4.97 0.43
N TYR A 169 17.71 -4.82 1.62
CA TYR A 169 16.63 -5.70 2.08
C TYR A 169 15.35 -5.55 1.26
N ALA A 170 14.96 -4.31 0.92
CA ALA A 170 13.83 -4.06 0.03
C ALA A 170 14.05 -4.66 -1.37
N ILE A 171 15.26 -4.53 -1.92
CA ILE A 171 15.66 -5.12 -3.22
C ILE A 171 15.62 -6.65 -3.16
N GLN A 172 16.07 -7.27 -2.06
CA GLN A 172 15.96 -8.72 -1.87
C GLN A 172 14.50 -9.18 -1.85
N ALA A 173 13.63 -8.49 -1.11
CA ALA A 173 12.21 -8.80 -1.08
C ALA A 173 11.56 -8.71 -2.47
N ALA A 174 11.90 -7.65 -3.23
CA ALA A 174 11.41 -7.44 -4.59
C ALA A 174 11.88 -8.54 -5.57
N ASN A 175 13.14 -8.96 -5.48
CA ASN A 175 13.64 -10.08 -6.30
C ASN A 175 12.97 -11.41 -5.94
N ASN A 176 12.71 -11.67 -4.66
CA ASN A 176 11.97 -12.85 -4.21
C ASN A 176 10.52 -12.85 -4.73
N LEU A 177 9.84 -11.69 -4.68
CA LEU A 177 8.51 -11.56 -5.27
C LEU A 177 8.55 -11.76 -6.79
N LYS A 178 9.53 -11.17 -7.49
CA LYS A 178 9.73 -11.38 -8.92
C LYS A 178 9.89 -12.86 -9.25
N PHE A 179 10.68 -13.60 -8.47
CA PHE A 179 10.87 -15.03 -8.69
C PHE A 179 9.53 -15.78 -8.58
N PHE A 180 8.78 -15.52 -7.51
CA PHE A 180 7.45 -16.08 -7.31
C PHE A 180 6.47 -15.72 -8.44
N LEU A 181 6.43 -14.46 -8.88
CA LEU A 181 5.51 -14.02 -9.93
C LEU A 181 5.77 -14.66 -11.30
N ASN A 182 7.01 -15.06 -11.63
CA ASN A 182 7.24 -15.83 -12.87
C ASN A 182 6.53 -17.19 -12.83
N SER A 183 6.38 -17.81 -11.64
CA SER A 183 5.64 -19.06 -11.50
C SER A 183 4.12 -18.87 -11.62
N VAL A 184 3.61 -17.67 -11.29
CA VAL A 184 2.19 -17.32 -11.42
C VAL A 184 1.87 -16.93 -12.87
N TYR A 185 2.78 -16.23 -13.55
CA TYR A 185 2.61 -15.74 -14.92
C TYR A 185 3.74 -16.23 -15.84
N PRO A 186 3.80 -17.53 -16.16
CA PRO A 186 4.92 -18.10 -16.93
C PRO A 186 5.03 -17.58 -18.37
N LYS A 187 3.96 -16.95 -18.89
CA LYS A 187 3.92 -16.38 -20.24
C LYS A 187 4.28 -14.89 -20.30
N LYS A 188 4.40 -14.21 -19.15
CA LYS A 188 4.79 -12.79 -19.11
C LYS A 188 6.29 -12.67 -19.21
N ASP A 189 6.75 -11.68 -19.96
CA ASP A 189 8.17 -11.38 -20.02
C ASP A 189 8.68 -10.78 -18.69
N ARG A 190 10.00 -10.74 -18.53
CA ARG A 190 10.63 -10.23 -17.31
C ARG A 190 10.26 -8.77 -16.98
N LYS A 191 10.09 -7.91 -17.99
CA LYS A 191 9.78 -6.49 -17.81
C LYS A 191 8.34 -6.34 -17.35
N GLU A 192 7.41 -7.11 -17.91
CA GLU A 192 6.02 -7.15 -17.48
C GLU A 192 5.89 -7.60 -16.02
N ILE A 193 6.67 -8.58 -15.57
CA ILE A 193 6.67 -9.01 -14.16
C ILE A 193 7.12 -7.88 -13.24
N TRP A 194 8.17 -7.14 -13.60
CA TRP A 194 8.62 -5.99 -12.79
C TRP A 194 7.56 -4.88 -12.70
N LYS A 195 6.71 -4.73 -13.71
CA LYS A 195 5.58 -3.80 -13.69
C LYS A 195 4.46 -4.17 -12.72
N ILE A 196 4.39 -5.42 -12.28
CA ILE A 196 3.45 -5.86 -11.24
C ILE A 196 3.96 -5.46 -9.84
N ILE A 197 5.26 -5.23 -9.67
CA ILE A 197 5.88 -5.06 -8.35
C ILE A 197 6.01 -3.58 -8.01
N HIS A 198 5.48 -3.19 -6.84
CA HIS A 198 5.70 -1.91 -6.19
C HIS A 198 6.44 -2.11 -4.86
N ILE A 199 7.11 -1.08 -4.34
CA ILE A 199 7.83 -1.14 -3.06
C ILE A 199 7.52 0.10 -2.23
N THR A 200 7.18 -0.11 -0.96
CA THR A 200 6.96 0.93 0.05
C THR A 200 7.87 0.68 1.25
N PRO A 201 9.00 1.38 1.39
CA PRO A 201 9.72 1.46 2.65
C PRO A 201 9.06 2.47 3.60
N MET A 202 9.32 2.33 4.89
CA MET A 202 9.04 3.37 5.89
C MET A 202 10.28 4.25 6.03
N ILE A 203 10.14 5.55 5.85
CA ILE A 203 11.29 6.47 5.79
C ILE A 203 11.87 6.76 7.17
N GLY A 204 13.18 6.97 7.26
CA GLY A 204 13.84 7.19 8.55
C GLY A 204 13.72 5.99 9.49
N ILE A 205 13.53 6.25 10.78
CA ILE A 205 13.41 5.23 11.83
C ILE A 205 12.09 4.47 11.66
N ASN A 206 12.14 3.15 11.58
CA ASN A 206 10.97 2.27 11.57
C ASN A 206 10.47 1.97 13.00
N ASP A 207 9.36 1.24 13.10
CA ASP A 207 8.83 0.75 14.39
C ASP A 207 9.86 -0.11 15.15
N ILE A 208 10.71 -0.82 14.41
CA ILE A 208 11.88 -1.51 14.94
C ILE A 208 13.05 -0.53 14.96
N LYS A 209 13.38 -0.02 16.16
CA LYS A 209 14.31 1.11 16.37
C LYS A 209 15.66 1.05 15.64
N ASN A 210 16.19 -0.14 15.36
CA ASN A 210 17.48 -0.30 14.69
C ASN A 210 17.38 -0.45 13.16
N GLU A 211 16.18 -0.39 12.61
CA GLU A 211 15.92 -0.27 11.19
C GLU A 211 15.74 1.20 10.82
N VAL A 212 16.67 1.73 10.01
CA VAL A 212 16.64 3.13 9.58
C VAL A 212 16.77 3.20 8.07
N PHE A 213 15.71 3.59 7.37
CA PHE A 213 15.72 3.83 5.93
C PHE A 213 16.16 5.27 5.64
N THR A 214 17.40 5.43 5.20
CA THR A 214 18.03 6.75 5.00
C THR A 214 17.75 7.35 3.62
N ILE A 215 18.07 8.62 3.41
CA ILE A 215 18.01 9.27 2.09
C ILE A 215 18.96 8.57 1.08
N ALA A 216 20.10 8.05 1.53
CA ALA A 216 20.98 7.25 0.69
C ALA A 216 20.32 5.95 0.23
N ASN A 217 19.48 5.33 1.08
CA ASN A 217 18.69 4.16 0.72
C ASN A 217 17.64 4.47 -0.36
N VAL A 218 17.07 5.68 -0.37
CA VAL A 218 16.18 6.13 -1.46
C VAL A 218 16.93 6.08 -2.79
N SER A 219 18.13 6.66 -2.84
CA SER A 219 18.93 6.74 -4.08
C SER A 219 19.30 5.36 -4.61
N GLU A 220 19.69 4.44 -3.74
CA GLU A 220 20.00 3.05 -4.10
C GLU A 220 18.76 2.30 -4.60
N LEU A 221 17.64 2.37 -3.86
CA LEU A 221 16.38 1.72 -4.23
C LEU A 221 15.85 2.25 -5.56
N LYS A 222 15.95 3.57 -5.78
CA LYS A 222 15.53 4.21 -7.02
C LYS A 222 16.39 3.79 -8.21
N SER A 223 17.71 3.76 -8.05
CA SER A 223 18.60 3.29 -9.13
C SER A 223 18.28 1.84 -9.53
N PHE A 224 17.98 0.98 -8.56
CA PHE A 224 17.49 -0.37 -8.84
C PHE A 224 16.15 -0.35 -9.58
N ALA A 225 15.17 0.42 -9.09
CA ALA A 225 13.84 0.57 -9.66
C ALA A 225 13.89 1.03 -11.13
N ASP A 226 14.70 2.02 -11.44
CA ASP A 226 14.91 2.54 -12.80
C ASP A 226 15.54 1.46 -13.69
N LYS A 227 16.57 0.76 -13.19
CA LYS A 227 17.28 -0.30 -13.94
C LYS A 227 16.36 -1.46 -14.35
N VAL A 228 15.43 -1.85 -13.48
CA VAL A 228 14.49 -2.95 -13.76
C VAL A 228 13.14 -2.50 -14.30
N ASN A 229 12.93 -1.19 -14.40
CA ASN A 229 11.68 -0.55 -14.79
C ASN A 229 10.49 -1.03 -13.92
N ILE A 230 10.65 -0.94 -12.60
CA ILE A 230 9.66 -1.39 -11.61
C ILE A 230 8.29 -0.71 -11.82
N GLY A 231 7.22 -1.31 -11.29
CA GLY A 231 5.86 -0.77 -11.41
C GLY A 231 5.66 0.53 -10.62
N GLY A 232 6.26 0.64 -9.43
CA GLY A 232 6.13 1.83 -8.60
C GLY A 232 6.99 1.81 -7.33
N LEU A 233 7.30 3.01 -6.84
CA LEU A 233 7.89 3.24 -5.52
C LEU A 233 6.96 4.18 -4.76
N HIS A 234 6.74 3.88 -3.48
CA HIS A 234 5.98 4.72 -2.55
C HIS A 234 6.81 4.90 -1.29
N MET A 235 6.23 5.54 -0.26
CA MET A 235 6.85 5.61 1.05
C MET A 235 5.81 5.77 2.15
N TRP A 236 6.09 5.20 3.32
CA TRP A 236 5.35 5.47 4.55
C TRP A 236 6.13 6.49 5.41
N SER A 237 5.72 7.75 5.50
CA SER A 237 4.60 8.40 4.81
C SER A 237 4.95 9.87 4.51
N LEU A 238 4.12 10.55 3.72
CA LEU A 238 4.31 11.96 3.38
C LEU A 238 4.40 12.86 4.63
N ASP A 239 3.55 12.63 5.63
CA ASP A 239 3.54 13.42 6.87
C ASP A 239 4.79 13.21 7.74
N ARG A 240 5.47 12.07 7.55
CA ARG A 240 6.75 11.74 8.22
C ARG A 240 7.95 12.40 7.56
N ASP A 241 7.83 12.98 6.37
CA ASP A 241 8.94 13.52 5.59
C ASP A 241 9.40 14.92 6.08
N LYS A 242 9.77 14.97 7.35
CA LYS A 242 10.29 16.14 8.05
C LYS A 242 11.17 15.71 9.23
N PRO A 243 12.12 16.57 9.66
CA PRO A 243 12.91 16.30 10.86
C PRO A 243 12.02 16.19 12.10
N CYS A 244 12.51 15.47 13.12
CA CYS A 244 11.84 15.41 14.42
C CYS A 244 12.31 16.56 15.33
N ASN A 245 11.37 17.10 16.10
CA ASN A 245 11.73 17.81 17.32
C ASN A 245 11.90 16.80 18.46
N ASN A 246 12.56 17.20 19.56
CA ASN A 246 12.89 16.32 20.69
C ASN A 246 11.67 15.66 21.39
N LYS A 247 10.43 16.03 21.05
CA LYS A 247 9.19 15.48 21.63
C LYS A 247 8.28 14.77 20.62
N SER A 248 8.67 14.69 19.34
CA SER A 248 7.81 14.12 18.28
C SER A 248 7.90 12.60 18.23
N SER A 249 6.75 11.96 18.07
CA SER A 249 6.68 10.53 17.79
C SER A 249 7.16 10.23 16.35
N ILE A 250 7.81 9.07 16.16
CA ILE A 250 8.23 8.58 14.83
C ILE A 250 7.05 8.34 13.88
N HIS A 251 5.81 8.34 14.37
CA HIS A 251 4.61 8.29 13.52
C HIS A 251 4.32 9.62 12.80
N PHE A 252 4.91 10.73 13.26
CA PHE A 252 4.68 12.07 12.71
C PHE A 252 5.93 12.72 12.12
N CYS A 253 7.09 12.08 12.15
CA CYS A 253 8.34 12.56 11.57
C CYS A 253 9.27 11.38 11.31
N SER A 254 10.37 11.58 10.58
CA SER A 254 11.23 10.48 10.14
C SER A 254 12.16 9.94 11.24
N GLY A 255 12.42 10.69 12.30
CA GLY A 255 13.46 10.38 13.29
C GLY A 255 14.86 10.85 12.90
N ILE A 256 15.04 11.44 11.71
CA ILE A 256 16.32 11.95 11.23
C ILE A 256 16.37 13.47 11.41
N ASN A 257 17.12 13.95 12.42
CA ASN A 257 17.16 15.39 12.74
C ASN A 257 17.90 16.24 11.69
N THR A 258 18.80 15.64 10.90
CA THR A 258 19.56 16.34 9.85
C THR A 258 18.80 16.50 8.53
N GLN A 259 17.63 15.85 8.41
CA GLN A 259 16.76 15.95 7.24
C GLN A 259 16.10 17.34 7.15
N LYS A 260 15.90 17.84 5.94
CA LYS A 260 15.01 18.98 5.66
C LYS A 260 13.62 18.50 5.23
N TYR A 261 12.64 19.38 5.34
CA TYR A 261 11.28 19.10 4.87
C TYR A 261 11.27 18.62 3.42
N PHE A 262 10.61 17.47 3.22
CA PHE A 262 10.40 16.81 1.95
C PHE A 262 11.64 16.24 1.26
N ASP A 263 12.75 16.00 1.97
CA ASP A 263 13.96 15.44 1.35
C ASP A 263 13.74 14.02 0.81
N PHE A 264 12.97 13.16 1.49
CA PHE A 264 12.67 11.83 0.95
C PHE A 264 11.82 11.94 -0.32
N THR A 265 10.73 12.72 -0.28
CA THR A 265 9.84 12.98 -1.42
C THR A 265 10.63 13.50 -2.61
N LYS A 266 11.46 14.53 -2.41
CA LYS A 266 12.30 15.09 -3.48
C LYS A 266 13.26 14.05 -4.04
N THR A 267 13.79 13.16 -3.22
CA THR A 267 14.74 12.13 -3.67
C THR A 267 14.05 10.99 -4.42
N PHE A 268 12.84 10.60 -4.01
CA PHE A 268 12.01 9.64 -4.76
C PHE A 268 11.53 10.21 -6.11
N LEU A 269 11.27 11.52 -6.19
CA LEU A 269 10.79 12.21 -7.39
C LEU A 269 11.89 12.63 -8.40
N LYS A 270 13.17 12.44 -8.07
CA LYS A 270 14.26 12.62 -9.05
C LYS A 270 14.20 11.56 -10.14
#